data_AF-A0A5E4BXZ2-F1
#
_entry.id   AF-A0A5E4BXZ2-F1
#
_cell.length_a   1.000
_cell.length_b   1.000
_cell.length_c   1.000
_cell.angle_alpha   90.00
_cell.angle_beta   90.00
_cell.angle_gamma   90.00
#
_symmetry.space_group_name_H-M   'P 1'
#
loop_
_entity.id
_entity.type
_entity.pdbx_description
1 polymer ?
#
loop_
_entity_poly.entity_id
_entity_poly.type
_entity_poly.pdbx_seq_one_letter_code
_entity_poly.pdbx_strand_id
1 'polypeptide(L)'
;MSHLQNLLLDSLLGTKHVDSAALIKLHERSVCVASPGFSLMPSDVRTLVNGFAKNPLQTRREGLYFKEKDYKCVRADDYSLYAKNDNRGVIVVKTHLFLLVATYIEGMYPSVCVEATEKLDRMLAVYFDNPGGPENLYIKEVPKPIPGEGEVLLKVAVSALNRADLFQRQGQYHPPPGASSILGLEASGYVSELGPGCQGHWKIGDPAMALLPGGGQAQYVTVPEELLMSIPEGLTLHQAAAIPEVWLTSFQLLHLLGNVQAGETVLIHAGASAVGTAAIQLTRMAGAIPLVTAGSQKKLQMAEKLGAAAGFNYKEQDFCEATLKFTKGAGVNLILDCIGGSYWEKNVNCLALDGRWILYGLLGGEDVSGPLFSKLFYKRGSLITSRLRNRDKKYKQMLVKAFTEQILPHFSKDGPQRLLPVLDRVYPMAEIQAAHEYMQANRNVGKIVLELPQ
;
A
#
# COMPACT_ATOMS: atom_id res chain seq x y z
N MET A 1 -22.98 8.50 10.38
CA MET A 1 -22.30 9.81 10.49
C MET A 1 -20.89 9.64 9.96
N SER A 2 -20.31 10.63 9.26
CA SER A 2 -18.94 10.49 8.76
C SER A 2 -17.96 10.41 9.93
N HIS A 3 -16.83 9.71 9.78
CA HIS A 3 -15.79 9.64 10.82
C HIS A 3 -15.35 11.05 11.26
N LEU A 4 -15.23 11.99 10.31
CA LEU A 4 -15.00 13.42 10.55
C LEU A 4 -16.08 14.11 11.38
N GLN A 5 -17.35 13.72 11.22
CA GLN A 5 -18.45 14.24 12.01
C GLN A 5 -18.40 13.72 13.45
N ASN A 6 -18.12 12.43 13.65
CA ASN A 6 -17.91 11.88 14.99
C ASN A 6 -16.66 12.45 15.66
N LEU A 7 -15.54 12.61 14.94
CA LEU A 7 -14.33 13.27 15.46
C LEU A 7 -14.59 14.72 15.88
N LEU A 8 -15.33 15.49 15.07
CA LEU A 8 -15.73 16.85 15.43
C LEU A 8 -16.68 16.87 16.63
N LEU A 9 -17.69 15.99 16.66
CA LEU A 9 -18.65 15.90 17.77
C LEU A 9 -17.98 15.45 19.07
N ASP A 10 -17.22 14.36 19.04
CA ASP A 10 -16.63 13.73 20.21
C ASP A 10 -15.40 14.50 20.73
N SER A 11 -14.60 15.12 19.84
CA SER A 11 -13.38 15.83 20.25
C SER A 11 -13.61 17.31 20.60
N LEU A 12 -14.59 17.98 19.97
CA LEU A 12 -14.84 19.42 20.18
C LEU A 12 -16.12 19.71 20.93
N LEU A 13 -17.26 19.16 20.51
CA LEU A 13 -18.55 19.43 21.18
C LEU A 13 -18.67 18.74 22.54
N GLY A 14 -17.91 17.67 22.77
CA GLY A 14 -17.73 17.08 24.10
C GLY A 14 -16.89 17.95 25.06
N THR A 15 -16.23 18.99 24.57
CA THR A 15 -15.42 19.87 25.41
C THR A 15 -16.27 20.95 26.06
N LYS A 16 -16.14 21.08 27.38
CA LYS A 16 -16.77 22.15 28.16
C LYS A 16 -16.48 23.50 27.50
N HIS A 17 -17.52 24.32 27.31
CA HIS A 17 -17.49 25.67 26.75
C HIS A 17 -17.51 25.82 25.21
N VAL A 18 -17.45 24.74 24.41
CA VAL A 18 -17.71 24.82 22.95
C VAL A 18 -19.22 24.80 22.71
N ASP A 19 -19.74 25.80 21.98
CA ASP A 19 -21.18 25.96 21.70
C ASP A 19 -21.55 25.39 20.33
N SER A 20 -20.75 25.66 19.30
CA SER A 20 -20.97 25.14 17.95
C SER A 20 -19.66 25.03 17.18
N ALA A 21 -19.60 24.13 16.20
CA ALA A 21 -18.39 23.92 15.40
C ALA A 21 -18.70 23.50 13.96
N ALA A 22 -17.82 23.85 13.03
CA ALA A 22 -17.86 23.41 11.65
C ALA A 22 -16.45 23.19 11.10
N LEU A 23 -16.30 22.23 10.19
CA LEU A 23 -15.11 22.05 9.38
C LEU A 23 -15.38 22.52 7.95
N ILE A 24 -14.53 23.38 7.44
CA ILE A 24 -14.51 23.84 6.06
C ILE A 24 -13.36 23.15 5.35
N LYS A 25 -13.58 22.51 4.21
CA LYS A 25 -12.49 22.02 3.35
C LYS A 25 -11.84 23.18 2.61
N LEU A 26 -10.53 23.36 2.76
CA LEU A 26 -9.79 24.47 2.15
C LEU A 26 -9.83 24.46 0.63
N HIS A 27 -9.64 23.30 0.01
CA HIS A 27 -9.60 23.16 -1.45
C HIS A 27 -10.99 23.32 -2.10
N GLU A 28 -12.01 22.68 -1.54
CA GLU A 28 -13.38 22.71 -2.05
C GLU A 28 -14.12 24.02 -1.72
N ARG A 29 -13.63 24.77 -0.72
CA ARG A 29 -14.28 25.99 -0.20
C ARG A 29 -15.74 25.74 0.21
N SER A 30 -15.97 24.61 0.86
CA SER A 30 -17.28 24.11 1.26
C SER A 30 -17.26 23.67 2.72
N VAL A 31 -18.41 23.74 3.39
CA VAL A 31 -18.58 23.15 4.73
C VAL A 31 -18.68 21.65 4.58
N CYS A 32 -17.80 20.91 5.24
CA CYS A 32 -17.78 19.46 5.26
C CYS A 32 -18.72 18.88 6.33
N VAL A 33 -18.72 19.49 7.51
CA VAL A 33 -19.59 19.13 8.63
C VAL A 33 -19.81 20.36 9.51
N ALA A 34 -21.00 20.46 10.11
CA ALA A 34 -21.32 21.45 11.13
C ALA A 34 -22.16 20.82 12.24
N SER A 35 -22.09 21.40 13.44
CA SER A 35 -22.93 21.05 14.58
C SER A 35 -24.42 21.34 14.28
N PRO A 36 -25.37 20.60 14.88
CA PRO A 36 -26.80 20.87 14.69
C PRO A 36 -27.14 22.32 14.99
N GLY A 37 -27.86 22.99 14.08
CA GLY A 37 -28.24 24.40 14.22
C GLY A 37 -27.15 25.41 13.90
N PHE A 38 -25.92 24.98 13.58
CA PHE A 38 -24.83 25.86 13.15
C PHE A 38 -24.67 25.81 11.63
N SER A 39 -24.82 26.96 10.97
CA SER A 39 -24.67 27.09 9.53
C SER A 39 -23.72 28.24 9.18
N LEU A 40 -22.75 27.98 8.31
CA LEU A 40 -21.91 29.01 7.72
C LEU A 40 -22.39 29.31 6.30
N MET A 41 -22.60 30.58 5.98
CA MET A 41 -23.01 30.96 4.64
C MET A 41 -21.85 30.79 3.66
N PRO A 42 -22.09 30.51 2.37
CA PRO A 42 -21.03 30.41 1.37
C PRO A 42 -20.12 31.67 1.29
N SER A 43 -20.65 32.85 1.64
CA SER A 43 -19.87 34.07 1.78
C SER A 43 -18.85 33.98 2.91
N ASP A 44 -19.25 33.44 4.06
CA ASP A 44 -18.42 33.34 5.27
C ASP A 44 -17.29 32.34 5.04
N VAL A 45 -17.62 31.20 4.41
CA VAL A 45 -16.64 30.19 4.00
C VAL A 45 -15.58 30.79 3.08
N ARG A 46 -15.97 31.55 2.06
CA ARG A 46 -15.02 32.22 1.17
C ARG A 46 -14.15 33.24 1.90
N THR A 47 -14.75 34.04 2.77
CA THR A 47 -14.03 35.04 3.59
C THR A 47 -12.98 34.37 4.47
N LEU A 48 -13.36 33.29 5.15
CA LEU A 48 -12.46 32.51 6.00
C LEU A 48 -11.32 31.89 5.21
N VAL A 49 -11.63 31.14 4.14
CA VAL A 49 -10.58 30.51 3.31
C VAL A 49 -9.63 31.56 2.73
N ASN A 50 -10.14 32.70 2.25
CA ASN A 50 -9.30 33.76 1.69
C ASN A 50 -8.41 34.44 2.75
N GLY A 51 -8.93 34.66 3.96
CA GLY A 51 -8.17 35.24 5.08
C GLY A 51 -6.97 34.39 5.49
N PHE A 52 -7.00 33.09 5.20
CA PHE A 52 -5.90 32.17 5.45
C PHE A 52 -5.08 31.80 4.18
N ALA A 53 -5.43 32.36 3.02
CA ALA A 53 -4.81 32.03 1.72
C ALA A 53 -4.13 33.20 1.00
N LYS A 54 -4.58 34.45 1.17
CA LYS A 54 -4.08 35.59 0.36
C LYS A 54 -3.62 36.83 1.13
N ASN A 55 -3.89 36.99 2.43
CA ASN A 55 -3.44 38.14 3.22
C ASN A 55 -3.28 37.77 4.71
N PRO A 56 -2.07 37.48 5.21
CA PRO A 56 -1.91 36.62 6.38
C PRO A 56 -2.36 37.27 7.69
N LEU A 57 -1.74 38.33 8.20
CA LEU A 57 -1.98 38.70 9.61
C LEU A 57 -2.86 39.94 9.79
N GLN A 58 -2.70 40.94 8.92
CA GLN A 58 -3.37 42.23 9.10
C GLN A 58 -4.88 42.12 8.94
N THR A 59 -5.38 41.46 7.90
CA THR A 59 -6.84 41.26 7.69
C THR A 59 -7.47 40.44 8.82
N ARG A 60 -6.77 39.43 9.35
CA ARG A 60 -7.25 38.65 10.50
C ARG A 60 -7.28 39.50 11.78
N ARG A 61 -6.30 40.41 11.97
CA ARG A 61 -6.21 41.35 13.11
C ARG A 61 -7.25 42.48 13.03
N GLU A 62 -7.49 43.00 11.83
CA GLU A 62 -8.52 44.02 11.57
C GLU A 62 -9.94 43.42 11.63
N GLY A 63 -10.04 42.09 11.58
CA GLY A 63 -11.25 41.32 11.83
C GLY A 63 -11.66 40.53 10.59
N LEU A 64 -11.66 39.20 10.66
CA LEU A 64 -12.43 38.40 9.73
C LEU A 64 -13.92 38.70 10.00
N TYR A 65 -14.48 39.63 9.23
CA TYR A 65 -15.83 40.15 9.44
C TYR A 65 -16.88 39.10 9.05
N PHE A 66 -17.36 38.35 10.04
CA PHE A 66 -18.67 37.71 9.97
C PHE A 66 -19.71 38.84 9.98
N LYS A 67 -20.77 38.72 9.16
CA LYS A 67 -21.76 39.79 8.98
C LYS A 67 -22.31 40.25 10.35
N GLU A 68 -22.27 41.56 10.58
CA GLU A 68 -22.59 42.29 11.83
C GLU A 68 -21.47 42.25 12.90
N LYS A 69 -20.96 43.45 13.25
CA LYS A 69 -19.62 43.72 13.83
C LYS A 69 -19.50 43.39 15.33
N ASP A 70 -19.66 42.13 15.72
CA ASP A 70 -19.70 41.78 17.14
C ASP A 70 -18.37 41.24 17.70
N TYR A 71 -17.59 40.47 16.94
CA TYR A 71 -16.36 39.85 17.46
C TYR A 71 -15.10 40.70 17.24
N LYS A 72 -14.36 41.00 18.31
CA LYS A 72 -13.05 41.66 18.27
C LYS A 72 -11.93 40.63 18.24
N CYS A 73 -10.99 40.76 17.30
CA CYS A 73 -9.79 39.93 17.27
C CYS A 73 -8.98 40.10 18.55
N VAL A 74 -8.62 38.99 19.19
CA VAL A 74 -7.76 38.96 20.38
C VAL A 74 -6.38 38.41 20.03
N ARG A 75 -6.31 37.37 19.19
CA ARG A 75 -5.05 36.83 18.69
C ARG A 75 -5.23 36.30 17.27
N ALA A 76 -4.24 36.52 16.42
CA ALA A 76 -4.14 35.87 15.13
C ALA A 76 -2.68 35.54 14.83
N ASP A 77 -2.44 34.32 14.35
CA ASP A 77 -1.17 33.84 13.80
C ASP A 77 -1.41 33.12 12.46
N ASP A 78 -0.39 32.48 11.89
CA ASP A 78 -0.50 31.86 10.57
C ASP A 78 -1.53 30.74 10.50
N TYR A 79 -1.76 30.06 11.62
CA TYR A 79 -2.60 28.87 11.71
C TYR A 79 -3.88 29.10 12.50
N SER A 80 -4.03 30.22 13.18
CA SER A 80 -5.21 30.45 14.01
C SER A 80 -5.67 31.90 14.07
N LEU A 81 -6.98 32.08 14.23
CA LEU A 81 -7.62 33.34 14.61
C LEU A 81 -8.49 33.07 15.83
N TYR A 82 -8.40 33.95 16.82
CA TYR A 82 -9.23 33.97 18.00
C TYR A 82 -9.84 35.36 18.16
N ALA A 83 -11.17 35.44 18.17
CA ALA A 83 -11.95 36.67 18.34
C ALA A 83 -13.09 36.47 19.36
N LYS A 84 -13.52 37.54 20.04
CA LYS A 84 -14.54 37.48 21.10
C LYS A 84 -15.47 38.69 21.12
N ASN A 85 -16.69 38.51 21.62
CA ASN A 85 -17.64 39.55 21.99
C ASN A 85 -18.27 39.22 23.35
N ASP A 86 -18.31 40.16 24.29
CA ASP A 86 -18.90 40.02 25.64
C ASP A 86 -18.77 38.60 26.23
N ASN A 87 -19.77 37.74 26.03
CA ASN A 87 -19.87 36.39 26.62
C ASN A 87 -19.59 35.23 25.65
N ARG A 88 -19.20 35.50 24.40
CA ARG A 88 -18.98 34.50 23.35
C ARG A 88 -17.70 34.79 22.57
N GLY A 89 -17.19 33.78 21.89
CA GLY A 89 -16.14 34.01 20.91
C GLY A 89 -16.12 32.99 19.79
N VAL A 90 -15.27 33.27 18.82
CA VAL A 90 -15.01 32.43 17.65
C VAL A 90 -13.52 32.14 17.58
N ILE A 91 -13.20 30.88 17.31
CA ILE A 91 -11.86 30.43 17.01
C ILE A 91 -11.87 29.75 15.65
N VAL A 92 -10.88 30.09 14.84
CA VAL A 92 -10.65 29.50 13.54
C VAL A 92 -9.25 28.91 13.57
N VAL A 93 -9.12 27.61 13.38
CA VAL A 93 -7.82 26.93 13.30
C VAL A 93 -7.68 26.32 11.91
N LYS A 94 -6.56 26.61 11.26
CA LYS A 94 -6.19 26.10 9.95
C LYS A 94 -5.31 24.88 10.13
N THR A 95 -5.78 23.76 9.59
CA THR A 95 -4.93 22.62 9.24
C THR A 95 -4.52 22.70 7.78
N HIS A 96 -3.82 21.67 7.30
CA HIS A 96 -3.54 21.52 5.88
C HIS A 96 -4.82 21.35 5.04
N LEU A 97 -5.85 20.71 5.61
CA LEU A 97 -7.05 20.28 4.88
C LEU A 97 -8.28 21.11 5.20
N PHE A 98 -8.35 21.59 6.43
CA PHE A 98 -9.55 22.18 6.97
C PHE A 98 -9.30 23.55 7.60
N LEU A 99 -10.32 24.39 7.58
CA LEU A 99 -10.51 25.36 8.65
C LEU A 99 -11.52 24.78 9.62
N LEU A 100 -11.09 24.55 10.85
CA LEU A 100 -12.01 24.36 11.96
C LEU A 100 -12.50 25.74 12.39
N VAL A 101 -13.82 25.93 12.42
CA VAL A 101 -14.47 27.13 12.98
C VAL A 101 -15.28 26.67 14.18
N ALA A 102 -15.03 27.22 15.36
CA ALA A 102 -15.81 26.92 16.56
C ALA A 102 -16.22 28.20 17.28
N THR A 103 -17.46 28.23 17.76
CA THR A 103 -17.93 29.24 18.72
C THR A 103 -17.87 28.68 20.14
N TYR A 104 -17.58 29.55 21.10
CA TYR A 104 -17.42 29.17 22.49
C TYR A 104 -17.99 30.23 23.43
N ILE A 105 -18.31 29.82 24.66
CA ILE A 105 -18.71 30.70 25.77
C ILE A 105 -17.50 31.00 26.67
N GLU A 106 -17.62 32.01 27.53
CA GLU A 106 -16.56 32.42 28.46
C GLU A 106 -15.96 31.20 29.21
N GLY A 107 -14.62 31.08 29.20
CA GLY A 107 -13.89 30.00 29.87
C GLY A 107 -13.18 28.96 28.97
N MET A 108 -13.37 28.99 27.64
CA MET A 108 -12.64 28.10 26.74
C MET A 108 -11.20 28.56 26.46
N TYR A 109 -10.23 27.65 26.58
CA TYR A 109 -8.84 27.89 26.18
C TYR A 109 -8.64 27.61 24.68
N PRO A 110 -8.04 28.54 23.90
CA PRO A 110 -7.76 28.34 22.46
C PRO A 110 -7.00 27.06 22.11
N SER A 111 -6.20 26.53 23.03
CA SER A 111 -5.43 25.28 22.87
C SER A 111 -6.30 24.06 22.59
N VAL A 112 -7.56 24.04 23.04
CA VAL A 112 -8.52 22.95 22.78
C VAL A 112 -8.79 22.76 21.29
N CYS A 113 -8.97 23.85 20.55
CA CYS A 113 -9.24 23.77 19.12
C CYS A 113 -8.01 23.40 18.32
N VAL A 114 -6.81 23.81 18.79
CA VAL A 114 -5.53 23.37 18.21
C VAL A 114 -5.35 21.86 18.39
N GLU A 115 -5.58 21.34 19.60
CA GLU A 115 -5.50 19.90 19.88
C GLU A 115 -6.52 19.09 19.04
N ALA A 116 -7.74 19.60 18.89
CA ALA A 116 -8.76 18.95 18.07
C ALA A 116 -8.38 18.95 16.57
N THR A 117 -7.80 20.04 16.07
CA THR A 117 -7.28 20.07 14.69
C THR A 117 -6.08 19.16 14.48
N GLU A 118 -5.18 19.07 15.45
CA GLU A 118 -4.05 18.12 15.39
C GLU A 118 -4.55 16.68 15.35
N LYS A 119 -5.60 16.33 16.10
CA LYS A 119 -6.25 15.01 16.03
C LYS A 119 -6.85 14.71 14.66
N LEU A 120 -7.36 15.72 13.94
CA LEU A 120 -7.89 15.57 12.57
C LEU A 120 -6.79 15.31 11.52
N ASP A 121 -5.54 15.68 11.82
CA ASP A 121 -4.37 15.42 10.98
C ASP A 121 -3.61 14.14 11.40
N ARG A 122 -4.20 13.30 12.26
CA ARG A 122 -3.67 11.97 12.59
C ARG A 122 -4.40 10.88 11.81
N MET A 123 -3.74 9.73 11.70
CA MET A 123 -4.30 8.50 11.14
C MET A 123 -3.85 7.31 11.97
N LEU A 124 -4.62 6.23 11.94
CA LEU A 124 -4.19 4.94 12.46
C LEU A 124 -3.25 4.25 11.47
N ALA A 125 -2.17 3.70 11.98
CA ALA A 125 -1.20 2.91 11.24
C ALA A 125 -0.73 1.70 12.05
N VAL A 126 -0.36 0.63 11.35
CA VAL A 126 0.43 -0.45 11.94
C VAL A 126 1.81 0.08 12.29
N TYR A 127 2.26 -0.17 13.52
CA TYR A 127 3.51 0.35 14.05
C TYR A 127 4.24 -0.70 14.89
N PHE A 128 5.55 -0.53 15.03
CA PHE A 128 6.41 -1.25 15.96
C PHE A 128 7.55 -0.32 16.37
N ASP A 129 7.77 -0.12 17.67
CA ASP A 129 8.81 0.82 18.14
C ASP A 129 10.22 0.22 18.00
N ASN A 130 10.35 -1.10 18.23
CA ASN A 130 11.62 -1.82 18.15
C ASN A 130 11.49 -3.04 17.23
N PRO A 131 12.53 -3.36 16.45
CA PRO A 131 12.58 -4.63 15.74
C PRO A 131 12.42 -5.82 16.67
N GLY A 132 11.75 -6.89 16.24
CA GLY A 132 11.51 -8.06 17.10
C GLY A 132 10.57 -9.10 16.52
N GLY A 133 9.77 -9.74 17.37
CA GLY A 133 8.70 -10.69 17.01
C GLY A 133 7.36 -9.99 16.73
N PRO A 134 6.32 -10.73 16.28
CA PRO A 134 5.02 -10.16 15.92
C PRO A 134 4.34 -9.45 17.11
N GLU A 135 4.66 -9.81 18.35
CA GLU A 135 4.20 -9.18 19.59
C GLU A 135 4.53 -7.68 19.68
N ASN A 136 5.53 -7.21 18.93
CA ASN A 136 5.88 -5.79 18.87
C ASN A 136 4.94 -4.95 17.98
N LEU A 137 4.06 -5.58 17.19
CA LEU A 137 3.14 -4.86 16.31
C LEU A 137 1.93 -4.37 17.07
N TYR A 138 1.56 -3.10 16.89
CA TYR A 138 0.34 -2.54 17.44
C TYR A 138 -0.18 -1.43 16.53
N ILE A 139 -1.38 -0.92 16.82
CA ILE A 139 -1.96 0.21 16.10
C ILE A 139 -1.63 1.50 16.82
N LYS A 140 -1.05 2.45 16.08
CA LYS A 140 -0.63 3.74 16.61
C LYS A 140 -1.30 4.86 15.80
N GLU A 141 -1.72 5.92 16.50
CA GLU A 141 -2.02 7.17 15.83
C GLU A 141 -0.72 7.87 15.43
N VAL A 142 -0.56 8.14 14.14
CA VAL A 142 0.61 8.81 13.54
C VAL A 142 0.14 10.01 12.71
N PRO A 143 1.01 10.98 12.40
CA PRO A 143 0.65 12.06 11.47
C PRO A 143 0.19 11.50 10.12
N LYS A 144 -0.93 12.02 9.61
CA LYS A 144 -1.43 11.75 8.27
C LYS A 144 -0.47 12.38 7.24
N PRO A 145 -0.04 11.65 6.20
CA PRO A 145 0.90 12.20 5.23
C PRO A 145 0.20 13.18 4.27
N ILE A 146 0.99 14.09 3.69
CA ILE A 146 0.52 15.12 2.76
C ILE A 146 1.11 14.81 1.38
N PRO A 147 0.30 14.74 0.31
CA PRO A 147 0.80 14.42 -1.02
C PRO A 147 1.71 15.55 -1.55
N GLY A 148 2.91 15.16 -2.01
CA GLY A 148 3.86 16.06 -2.65
C GLY A 148 3.53 16.33 -4.12
N GLU A 149 4.51 16.86 -4.86
CA GLU A 149 4.38 17.14 -6.29
C GLU A 149 4.23 15.84 -7.11
N GLY A 150 3.18 15.75 -7.93
CA GLY A 150 2.83 14.57 -8.74
C GLY A 150 2.38 13.36 -7.92
N GLU A 151 2.04 13.56 -6.64
CA GLU A 151 1.54 12.50 -5.76
C GLU A 151 0.06 12.69 -5.46
N VAL A 152 -0.64 11.58 -5.22
CA VAL A 152 -1.98 11.57 -4.65
C VAL A 152 -1.91 11.10 -3.21
N LEU A 153 -2.93 11.45 -2.43
CA LEU A 153 -3.21 10.77 -1.18
C LEU A 153 -4.28 9.71 -1.41
N LEU A 154 -3.96 8.46 -1.12
CA LEU A 154 -4.89 7.34 -1.18
C LEU A 154 -5.44 7.08 0.22
N LYS A 155 -6.77 7.16 0.39
CA LYS A 155 -7.46 6.63 1.58
C LYS A 155 -7.54 5.12 1.43
N VAL A 156 -6.72 4.41 2.20
CA VAL A 156 -6.55 2.97 2.09
C VAL A 156 -7.77 2.26 2.66
N ALA A 157 -8.39 1.41 1.84
CA ALA A 157 -9.41 0.48 2.26
C ALA A 157 -8.81 -0.85 2.71
N VAL A 158 -7.89 -1.37 1.91
CA VAL A 158 -7.27 -2.68 2.13
C VAL A 158 -5.81 -2.61 1.73
N SER A 159 -4.91 -3.09 2.60
CA SER A 159 -3.52 -3.37 2.30
C SER A 159 -3.27 -4.88 2.33
N ALA A 160 -2.03 -5.32 2.19
CA ALA A 160 -1.71 -6.73 2.25
C ALA A 160 -0.33 -7.00 2.83
N LEU A 161 -0.16 -8.21 3.37
CA LEU A 161 1.11 -8.63 3.94
C LEU A 161 2.03 -9.18 2.84
N ASN A 162 3.32 -8.91 3.02
CA ASN A 162 4.44 -9.40 2.23
C ASN A 162 5.53 -9.95 3.15
N ARG A 163 6.39 -10.83 2.61
CA ARG A 163 7.55 -11.33 3.37
C ARG A 163 8.48 -10.20 3.80
N ALA A 164 8.56 -9.14 3.01
CA ALA A 164 9.29 -7.93 3.36
C ALA A 164 8.80 -7.28 4.66
N ASP A 165 7.50 -7.37 5.00
CA ASP A 165 6.98 -6.78 6.24
C ASP A 165 7.50 -7.54 7.47
N LEU A 166 7.62 -8.87 7.38
CA LEU A 166 8.22 -9.68 8.43
C LEU A 166 9.69 -9.32 8.64
N PHE A 167 10.45 -9.23 7.55
CA PHE A 167 11.88 -8.89 7.64
C PHE A 167 12.14 -7.44 8.06
N GLN A 168 11.30 -6.50 7.63
CA GLN A 168 11.39 -5.11 8.06
C GLN A 168 11.14 -4.99 9.57
N ARG A 169 10.08 -5.64 10.07
CA ARG A 169 9.77 -5.72 11.50
C ARG A 169 10.87 -6.43 12.30
N GLN A 170 11.57 -7.39 11.72
CA GLN A 170 12.72 -8.06 12.35
C GLN A 170 14.02 -7.22 12.27
N GLY A 171 14.01 -6.07 11.60
CA GLY A 171 15.19 -5.23 11.42
C GLY A 171 16.16 -5.73 10.35
N GLN A 172 15.75 -6.67 9.51
CA GLN A 172 16.57 -7.28 8.46
C GLN A 172 16.32 -6.67 7.07
N TYR A 173 15.29 -5.84 6.92
CA TYR A 173 14.91 -5.27 5.63
C TYR A 173 14.43 -3.82 5.77
N HIS A 174 15.37 -2.89 5.84
CA HIS A 174 15.07 -1.47 5.99
C HIS A 174 14.33 -0.90 4.77
N PRO A 175 13.39 0.04 4.96
CA PRO A 175 12.78 0.78 3.87
C PRO A 175 13.85 1.56 3.07
N PRO A 176 13.68 1.77 1.75
CA PRO A 176 14.56 2.63 0.97
C PRO A 176 14.61 4.06 1.55
N PRO A 177 15.73 4.80 1.38
CA PRO A 177 15.80 6.20 1.78
C PRO A 177 14.65 7.02 1.19
N GLY A 178 14.00 7.83 2.03
CA GLY A 178 12.85 8.67 1.67
C GLY A 178 11.49 7.95 1.69
N ALA A 179 11.45 6.62 1.76
CA ALA A 179 10.20 5.88 1.94
C ALA A 179 9.74 5.89 3.41
N SER A 180 8.42 5.74 3.62
CA SER A 180 7.86 5.58 4.97
C SER A 180 8.41 4.34 5.67
N SER A 181 8.65 4.46 6.98
CA SER A 181 9.02 3.34 7.86
C SER A 181 7.83 2.45 8.26
N ILE A 182 6.61 2.90 8.00
CA ILE A 182 5.39 2.12 8.20
C ILE A 182 5.37 0.94 7.23
N LEU A 183 4.84 -0.21 7.67
CA LEU A 183 4.73 -1.44 6.87
C LEU A 183 3.74 -1.30 5.69
N GLY A 184 3.75 -2.27 4.78
CA GLY A 184 2.82 -2.35 3.66
C GLY A 184 3.41 -1.84 2.35
N LEU A 185 3.57 -2.78 1.40
CA LEU A 185 4.12 -2.52 0.05
C LEU A 185 3.05 -2.36 -1.03
N GLU A 186 1.78 -2.44 -0.65
CA GLU A 186 0.67 -2.23 -1.57
C GLU A 186 -0.58 -1.80 -0.81
N ALA A 187 -1.47 -1.15 -1.53
CA ALA A 187 -2.76 -0.73 -1.00
C ALA A 187 -3.79 -0.68 -2.12
N SER A 188 -5.06 -0.78 -1.74
CA SER A 188 -6.20 -0.39 -2.55
C SER A 188 -7.12 0.50 -1.72
N GLY A 189 -7.78 1.44 -2.37
CA GLY A 189 -8.58 2.44 -1.70
C GLY A 189 -9.15 3.46 -2.66
N TYR A 190 -9.39 4.65 -2.14
CA TYR A 190 -9.96 5.76 -2.91
C TYR A 190 -9.01 6.94 -2.89
N VAL A 191 -8.83 7.60 -4.02
CA VAL A 191 -8.09 8.86 -4.09
C VAL A 191 -8.80 9.88 -3.19
N SER A 192 -8.16 10.31 -2.10
CA SER A 192 -8.74 11.30 -1.19
C SER A 192 -8.33 12.71 -1.52
N GLU A 193 -7.10 12.91 -2.00
CA GLU A 193 -6.53 14.22 -2.30
C GLU A 193 -5.55 14.11 -3.46
N LEU A 194 -5.36 15.23 -4.18
CA LEU A 194 -4.38 15.36 -5.27
C LEU A 194 -3.34 16.39 -4.85
N GLY A 195 -2.07 16.02 -4.93
CA GLY A 195 -0.96 16.92 -4.73
C GLY A 195 -0.76 17.88 -5.91
N PRO A 196 0.06 18.93 -5.76
CA PRO A 196 0.40 19.84 -6.85
C PRO A 196 1.00 19.09 -8.05
N GLY A 197 0.79 19.56 -9.27
CA GLY A 197 1.45 18.99 -10.46
C GLY A 197 0.92 17.64 -10.96
N CYS A 198 -0.15 17.09 -10.35
CA CYS A 198 -0.83 15.93 -10.92
C CYS A 198 -1.39 16.24 -12.33
N GLN A 199 -1.27 15.30 -13.26
CA GLN A 199 -1.62 15.46 -14.67
C GLN A 199 -3.13 15.44 -14.94
N GLY A 200 -3.95 15.13 -13.93
CA GLY A 200 -5.42 15.19 -14.00
C GLY A 200 -6.09 13.91 -14.51
N HIS A 201 -5.36 12.78 -14.56
CA HIS A 201 -5.93 11.47 -14.89
C HIS A 201 -6.78 10.89 -13.75
N TRP A 202 -6.45 11.24 -12.50
CA TRP A 202 -7.13 10.79 -11.30
C TRP A 202 -7.98 11.89 -10.69
N LYS A 203 -9.12 11.52 -10.14
CA LYS A 203 -10.04 12.40 -9.41
C LYS A 203 -10.24 11.91 -7.99
N ILE A 204 -10.55 12.85 -7.09
CA ILE A 204 -10.97 12.51 -5.73
C ILE A 204 -12.22 11.61 -5.80
N GLY A 205 -12.17 10.49 -5.07
CA GLY A 205 -13.20 9.46 -5.05
C GLY A 205 -12.91 8.28 -5.99
N ASP A 206 -11.95 8.37 -6.90
CA ASP A 206 -11.64 7.27 -7.82
C ASP A 206 -11.07 6.06 -7.05
N PRO A 207 -11.56 4.84 -7.30
CA PRO A 207 -11.00 3.62 -6.73
C PRO A 207 -9.69 3.26 -7.44
N ALA A 208 -8.63 3.03 -6.66
CA ALA A 208 -7.30 2.73 -7.17
C ALA A 208 -6.57 1.70 -6.30
N MET A 209 -5.56 1.06 -6.88
CA MET A 209 -4.57 0.25 -6.17
C MET A 209 -3.17 0.70 -6.54
N ALA A 210 -2.20 0.50 -5.63
CA ALA A 210 -0.87 1.07 -5.76
C ALA A 210 0.24 0.11 -5.32
N LEU A 211 1.37 0.15 -6.02
CA LEU A 211 2.66 -0.36 -5.55
C LEU A 211 3.32 0.70 -4.66
N LEU A 212 3.77 0.30 -3.47
CA LEU A 212 4.30 1.21 -2.46
C LEU A 212 5.71 0.78 -2.01
N PRO A 213 6.62 1.73 -1.72
CA PRO A 213 7.87 1.42 -1.05
C PRO A 213 7.71 1.21 0.48
N GLY A 214 6.53 1.47 1.03
CA GLY A 214 6.17 1.42 2.45
C GLY A 214 4.90 2.25 2.71
N GLY A 215 4.31 2.12 3.90
CA GLY A 215 3.17 2.95 4.33
C GLY A 215 1.78 2.44 3.97
N GLY A 216 1.65 1.31 3.27
CA GLY A 216 0.35 0.78 2.86
C GLY A 216 -0.52 0.30 4.03
N GLN A 217 0.06 -0.13 5.15
CA GLN A 217 -0.67 -0.59 6.34
C GLN A 217 -1.01 0.59 7.28
N ALA A 218 -1.62 1.63 6.71
CA ALA A 218 -2.12 2.82 7.39
C ALA A 218 -3.32 3.42 6.65
N GLN A 219 -4.20 4.15 7.34
CA GLN A 219 -5.46 4.64 6.74
C GLN A 219 -5.25 5.56 5.53
N TYR A 220 -4.10 6.23 5.44
CA TYR A 220 -3.73 7.07 4.31
C TYR A 220 -2.28 6.84 3.90
N VAL A 221 -2.01 6.89 2.60
CA VAL A 221 -0.67 6.78 2.04
C VAL A 221 -0.50 7.68 0.83
N THR A 222 0.65 8.32 0.69
CA THR A 222 0.98 9.10 -0.51
C THR A 222 1.55 8.19 -1.59
N VAL A 223 1.15 8.44 -2.83
CA VAL A 223 1.52 7.61 -3.98
C VAL A 223 1.80 8.52 -5.17
N PRO A 224 2.97 8.41 -5.84
CA PRO A 224 3.15 9.01 -7.15
C PRO A 224 2.03 8.56 -8.09
N GLU A 225 1.36 9.49 -8.78
CA GLU A 225 0.13 9.16 -9.52
C GLU A 225 0.37 8.11 -10.62
N GLU A 226 1.60 8.00 -11.12
CA GLU A 226 1.99 7.05 -12.16
C GLU A 226 2.19 5.62 -11.63
N LEU A 227 2.14 5.41 -10.30
CA LEU A 227 2.16 4.09 -9.66
C LEU A 227 0.75 3.62 -9.24
N LEU A 228 -0.27 4.46 -9.43
CA LEU A 228 -1.67 4.05 -9.29
C LEU A 228 -2.10 3.23 -10.50
N MET A 229 -2.90 2.21 -10.23
CA MET A 229 -3.57 1.39 -11.23
C MET A 229 -5.07 1.40 -10.93
N SER A 230 -5.89 1.53 -11.97
CA SER A 230 -7.34 1.43 -11.82
C SER A 230 -7.72 0.03 -11.37
N ILE A 231 -8.77 -0.07 -10.55
CA ILE A 231 -9.29 -1.37 -10.14
C ILE A 231 -10.09 -1.96 -11.30
N PRO A 232 -9.73 -3.16 -11.81
CA PRO A 232 -10.47 -3.82 -12.88
C PRO A 232 -11.93 -4.04 -12.51
N GLU A 233 -12.82 -3.91 -13.50
CA GLU A 233 -14.26 -4.04 -13.29
C GLU A 233 -14.61 -5.43 -12.72
N GLY A 234 -15.44 -5.43 -11.68
CA GLY A 234 -15.88 -6.64 -11.00
C GLY A 234 -14.92 -7.18 -9.94
N LEU A 235 -13.75 -6.54 -9.71
CA LEU A 235 -12.92 -6.81 -8.55
C LEU A 235 -13.32 -5.94 -7.35
N THR A 236 -13.32 -6.56 -6.17
CA THR A 236 -13.43 -5.86 -4.89
C THR A 236 -12.10 -5.19 -4.53
N LEU A 237 -12.13 -4.20 -3.63
CA LEU A 237 -10.91 -3.61 -3.04
C LEU A 237 -10.02 -4.68 -2.38
N HIS A 238 -10.61 -5.65 -1.69
CA HIS A 238 -9.88 -6.79 -1.13
C HIS A 238 -9.07 -7.54 -2.18
N GLN A 239 -9.69 -7.83 -3.33
CA GLN A 239 -9.03 -8.50 -4.45
C GLN A 239 -7.96 -7.61 -5.09
N ALA A 240 -8.24 -6.32 -5.24
CA ALA A 240 -7.32 -5.35 -5.81
C ALA A 240 -6.05 -5.18 -4.94
N ALA A 241 -6.17 -5.16 -3.61
CA ALA A 241 -5.04 -5.09 -2.69
C ALA A 241 -4.09 -6.30 -2.76
N ALA A 242 -4.50 -7.40 -3.40
CA ALA A 242 -3.66 -8.57 -3.62
C ALA A 242 -2.92 -8.55 -4.97
N ILE A 243 -3.00 -7.45 -5.72
CA ILE A 243 -2.41 -7.32 -7.06
C ILE A 243 -1.03 -6.67 -7.06
N PRO A 244 -0.84 -5.43 -6.56
CA PRO A 244 0.31 -4.61 -6.93
C PRO A 244 1.67 -5.27 -6.70
N GLU A 245 2.02 -5.62 -5.45
CA GLU A 245 3.39 -6.08 -5.14
C GLU A 245 3.69 -7.40 -5.85
N VAL A 246 2.75 -8.35 -5.78
CA VAL A 246 3.05 -9.74 -6.15
C VAL A 246 2.93 -9.97 -7.64
N TRP A 247 2.03 -9.26 -8.32
CA TRP A 247 1.88 -9.38 -9.76
C TRP A 247 2.87 -8.51 -10.53
N LEU A 248 3.20 -7.30 -10.05
CA LEU A 248 4.28 -6.50 -10.64
C LEU A 248 5.62 -7.20 -10.47
N THR A 249 5.87 -7.83 -9.31
CA THR A 249 7.06 -8.66 -9.11
C THR A 249 7.06 -9.85 -10.07
N SER A 250 5.99 -10.66 -10.12
CA SER A 250 5.96 -11.81 -11.04
C SER A 250 6.09 -11.41 -12.51
N PHE A 251 5.48 -10.29 -12.93
CA PHE A 251 5.62 -9.74 -14.27
C PHE A 251 7.06 -9.30 -14.56
N GLN A 252 7.69 -8.58 -13.62
CA GLN A 252 9.10 -8.18 -13.70
C GLN A 252 10.01 -9.39 -13.87
N LEU A 253 9.85 -10.41 -13.03
CA LEU A 253 10.71 -11.59 -13.02
C LEU A 253 10.55 -12.40 -14.31
N LEU A 254 9.33 -12.59 -14.80
CA LEU A 254 9.04 -13.39 -15.98
C LEU A 254 9.41 -12.67 -17.28
N HIS A 255 8.96 -11.43 -17.47
CA HIS A 255 9.00 -10.78 -18.78
C HIS A 255 10.22 -9.88 -18.92
N LEU A 256 10.46 -8.98 -17.96
CA LEU A 256 11.52 -7.98 -18.09
C LEU A 256 12.92 -8.57 -17.85
N LEU A 257 13.03 -9.54 -16.94
CA LEU A 257 14.32 -10.13 -16.55
C LEU A 257 14.49 -11.55 -17.09
N GLY A 258 13.46 -12.39 -16.93
CA GLY A 258 13.47 -13.77 -17.41
C GLY A 258 13.26 -13.89 -18.92
N ASN A 259 12.67 -12.87 -19.56
CA ASN A 259 12.30 -12.90 -20.98
C ASN A 259 11.64 -14.22 -21.38
N VAL A 260 10.64 -14.66 -20.61
CA VAL A 260 9.96 -15.94 -20.81
C VAL A 260 9.37 -16.04 -22.22
N GLN A 261 9.58 -17.18 -22.88
CA GLN A 261 9.06 -17.47 -24.21
C GLN A 261 8.00 -18.58 -24.16
N ALA A 262 7.09 -18.59 -25.14
CA ALA A 262 6.12 -19.66 -25.27
C ALA A 262 6.81 -21.02 -25.45
N GLY A 263 6.27 -22.06 -24.82
CA GLY A 263 6.84 -23.41 -24.80
C GLY A 263 8.00 -23.63 -23.82
N GLU A 264 8.57 -22.57 -23.22
CA GLU A 264 9.60 -22.73 -22.20
C GLU A 264 9.05 -23.32 -20.91
N THR A 265 9.87 -24.10 -20.21
CA THR A 265 9.53 -24.62 -18.89
C THR A 265 10.09 -23.72 -17.80
N VAL A 266 9.24 -23.33 -16.85
CA VAL A 266 9.57 -22.41 -15.75
C VAL A 266 9.40 -23.11 -14.41
N LEU A 267 10.45 -23.21 -13.61
CA LEU A 267 10.39 -23.72 -12.23
C LEU A 267 10.15 -22.56 -11.26
N ILE A 268 9.02 -22.60 -10.55
CA ILE A 268 8.58 -21.57 -9.61
C ILE A 268 8.65 -22.13 -8.20
N HIS A 269 9.62 -21.65 -7.42
CA HIS A 269 9.72 -22.02 -6.01
C HIS A 269 8.69 -21.29 -5.16
N ALA A 270 8.28 -21.95 -4.06
CA ALA A 270 7.20 -21.50 -3.21
C ALA A 270 5.93 -21.16 -4.04
N GLY A 271 5.51 -22.06 -4.93
CA GLY A 271 4.45 -21.80 -5.91
C GLY A 271 3.08 -21.46 -5.31
N ALA A 272 2.85 -21.79 -4.04
CA ALA A 272 1.65 -21.39 -3.30
C ALA A 272 1.81 -20.10 -2.48
N SER A 273 2.96 -19.41 -2.56
CA SER A 273 3.12 -18.05 -2.07
C SER A 273 2.35 -17.07 -2.96
N ALA A 274 2.11 -15.85 -2.51
CA ALA A 274 1.40 -14.85 -3.31
C ALA A 274 2.09 -14.53 -4.65
N VAL A 275 3.43 -14.38 -4.66
CA VAL A 275 4.22 -14.23 -5.90
C VAL A 275 4.09 -15.49 -6.75
N GLY A 276 4.26 -16.68 -6.15
CA GLY A 276 4.12 -17.96 -6.85
C GLY A 276 2.76 -18.12 -7.55
N THR A 277 1.66 -17.80 -6.86
CA THR A 277 0.31 -17.89 -7.43
C THR A 277 0.08 -16.94 -8.60
N ALA A 278 0.70 -15.76 -8.59
CA ALA A 278 0.69 -14.84 -9.73
C ALA A 278 1.59 -15.36 -10.87
N ALA A 279 2.79 -15.85 -10.54
CA ALA A 279 3.77 -16.34 -11.51
C ALA A 279 3.26 -17.54 -12.31
N ILE A 280 2.55 -18.49 -11.68
CA ILE A 280 1.94 -19.64 -12.37
C ILE A 280 1.00 -19.14 -13.48
N GLN A 281 0.10 -18.22 -13.13
CA GLN A 281 -0.91 -17.71 -14.07
C GLN A 281 -0.27 -16.90 -15.20
N LEU A 282 0.70 -16.03 -14.88
CA LEU A 282 1.43 -15.26 -15.90
C LEU A 282 2.29 -16.14 -16.80
N THR A 283 2.87 -17.22 -16.27
CA THR A 283 3.61 -18.20 -17.08
C THR A 283 2.68 -18.91 -18.06
N ARG A 284 1.47 -19.29 -17.63
CA ARG A 284 0.45 -19.83 -18.54
C ARG A 284 0.01 -18.84 -19.59
N MET A 285 -0.19 -17.58 -19.20
CA MET A 285 -0.59 -16.53 -20.13
C MET A 285 0.49 -16.25 -21.18
N ALA A 286 1.78 -16.40 -20.82
CA ALA A 286 2.89 -16.32 -21.76
C ALA A 286 3.06 -17.57 -22.64
N GLY A 287 2.18 -18.58 -22.54
CA GLY A 287 2.27 -19.84 -23.28
C GLY A 287 3.40 -20.77 -22.80
N ALA A 288 3.97 -20.50 -21.62
CA ALA A 288 5.02 -21.31 -21.01
C ALA A 288 4.44 -22.36 -20.05
N ILE A 289 5.30 -23.24 -19.53
CA ILE A 289 4.95 -24.43 -18.75
C ILE A 289 5.43 -24.26 -17.30
N PRO A 290 4.54 -23.86 -16.36
CA PRO A 290 4.93 -23.68 -14.96
C PRO A 290 5.03 -25.03 -14.23
N LEU A 291 6.20 -25.30 -13.66
CA LEU A 291 6.42 -26.33 -12.63
C LEU A 291 6.58 -25.64 -11.29
N VAL A 292 6.10 -26.24 -10.21
CA VAL A 292 6.13 -25.59 -8.89
C VAL A 292 6.76 -26.46 -7.82
N THR A 293 7.37 -25.83 -6.82
CA THR A 293 7.66 -26.50 -5.54
C THR A 293 6.82 -25.90 -4.41
N ALA A 294 6.33 -26.76 -3.52
CA ALA A 294 5.66 -26.34 -2.29
C ALA A 294 5.85 -27.40 -1.18
N GLY A 295 5.54 -27.05 0.07
CA GLY A 295 5.83 -27.90 1.23
C GLY A 295 4.64 -28.69 1.77
N SER A 296 3.57 -28.85 0.99
CA SER A 296 2.40 -29.68 1.33
C SER A 296 1.54 -29.99 0.11
N GLN A 297 0.83 -31.12 0.17
CA GLN A 297 -0.07 -31.55 -0.91
C GLN A 297 -1.21 -30.55 -1.17
N LYS A 298 -1.79 -29.97 -0.12
CA LYS A 298 -2.84 -28.93 -0.23
C LYS A 298 -2.36 -27.73 -1.08
N LYS A 299 -1.09 -27.33 -0.92
CA LYS A 299 -0.50 -26.22 -1.68
C LYS A 299 -0.27 -26.58 -3.14
N LEU A 300 0.13 -27.81 -3.43
CA LEU A 300 0.30 -28.29 -4.80
C LEU A 300 -1.04 -28.40 -5.54
N GLN A 301 -2.08 -28.89 -4.89
CA GLN A 301 -3.44 -28.94 -5.47
C GLN A 301 -3.95 -27.54 -5.84
N MET A 302 -3.67 -26.52 -5.01
CA MET A 302 -4.00 -25.15 -5.38
C MET A 302 -3.18 -24.67 -6.58
N ALA A 303 -1.88 -24.94 -6.60
CA ALA A 303 -1.03 -24.56 -7.73
C ALA A 303 -1.48 -25.22 -9.04
N GLU A 304 -1.90 -26.48 -9.01
CA GLU A 304 -2.49 -27.20 -10.14
C GLU A 304 -3.77 -26.51 -10.63
N LYS A 305 -4.69 -26.13 -9.74
CA LYS A 305 -5.90 -25.35 -10.10
C LYS A 305 -5.59 -24.00 -10.75
N LEU A 306 -4.46 -23.38 -10.40
CA LEU A 306 -3.98 -22.14 -11.02
C LEU A 306 -3.25 -22.37 -12.34
N GLY A 307 -3.02 -23.63 -12.71
CA GLY A 307 -2.42 -24.04 -13.97
C GLY A 307 -1.01 -24.61 -13.84
N ALA A 308 -0.48 -24.95 -12.67
CA ALA A 308 0.80 -25.65 -12.62
C ALA A 308 0.75 -26.97 -13.43
N ALA A 309 1.71 -27.20 -14.32
CA ALA A 309 1.81 -28.42 -15.12
C ALA A 309 2.31 -29.61 -14.30
N ALA A 310 3.14 -29.34 -13.29
CA ALA A 310 3.54 -30.30 -12.28
C ALA A 310 3.84 -29.58 -10.97
N GLY A 311 3.68 -30.30 -9.85
CA GLY A 311 3.98 -29.81 -8.52
C GLY A 311 4.84 -30.82 -7.75
N PHE A 312 5.88 -30.33 -7.08
CA PHE A 312 6.83 -31.15 -6.35
C PHE A 312 6.82 -30.78 -4.87
N ASN A 313 6.52 -31.76 -4.01
CA ASN A 313 6.57 -31.55 -2.57
C ASN A 313 8.01 -31.69 -2.08
N TYR A 314 8.69 -30.57 -1.84
CA TYR A 314 10.13 -30.58 -1.54
C TYR A 314 10.48 -31.27 -0.20
N LYS A 315 9.48 -31.57 0.63
CA LYS A 315 9.65 -32.32 1.88
C LYS A 315 9.59 -33.83 1.69
N GLU A 316 9.04 -34.30 0.57
CA GLU A 316 8.76 -35.71 0.31
C GLU A 316 9.59 -36.25 -0.86
N GLN A 317 10.09 -35.38 -1.74
CA GLN A 317 10.86 -35.77 -2.92
C GLN A 317 11.89 -34.72 -3.32
N ASP A 318 12.88 -35.15 -4.10
CA ASP A 318 13.81 -34.24 -4.75
C ASP A 318 13.16 -33.55 -5.96
N PHE A 319 13.01 -32.22 -5.89
CA PHE A 319 12.45 -31.46 -6.99
C PHE A 319 13.38 -31.42 -8.21
N CYS A 320 14.70 -31.55 -8.05
CA CYS A 320 15.65 -31.55 -9.16
C CYS A 320 15.43 -32.78 -10.05
N GLU A 321 15.40 -33.97 -9.44
CA GLU A 321 15.14 -35.22 -10.16
C GLU A 321 13.75 -35.22 -10.81
N ALA A 322 12.73 -34.77 -10.07
CA ALA A 322 11.37 -34.69 -10.61
C ALA A 322 11.25 -33.69 -11.77
N THR A 323 11.95 -32.56 -11.69
CA THR A 323 12.03 -31.56 -12.77
C THR A 323 12.71 -32.14 -14.01
N LEU A 324 13.84 -32.81 -13.84
CA LEU A 324 14.54 -33.48 -14.95
C LEU A 324 13.68 -34.59 -15.56
N LYS A 325 12.97 -35.37 -14.74
CA LYS A 325 12.04 -36.39 -15.23
C LYS A 325 10.91 -35.77 -16.06
N PHE A 326 10.28 -34.71 -15.58
CA PHE A 326 9.21 -34.01 -16.31
C PHE A 326 9.71 -33.44 -17.64
N THR A 327 10.91 -32.84 -17.63
CA THR A 327 11.53 -32.22 -18.81
C THR A 327 12.32 -33.21 -19.67
N LYS A 328 12.22 -34.52 -19.41
CA LYS A 328 12.94 -35.58 -20.13
C LYS A 328 14.46 -35.36 -20.22
N GLY A 329 15.04 -34.83 -19.14
CA GLY A 329 16.46 -34.56 -18.99
C GLY A 329 16.92 -33.20 -19.54
N ALA A 330 16.06 -32.45 -20.25
CA ALA A 330 16.42 -31.15 -20.81
C ALA A 330 16.67 -30.08 -19.73
N GLY A 331 15.97 -30.17 -18.59
CA GLY A 331 15.98 -29.15 -17.56
C GLY A 331 15.00 -28.00 -17.85
N VAL A 332 14.97 -27.01 -16.96
CA VAL A 332 14.07 -25.85 -17.04
C VAL A 332 14.77 -24.64 -17.65
N ASN A 333 14.07 -23.90 -18.51
CA ASN A 333 14.62 -22.72 -19.18
C ASN A 333 14.67 -21.52 -18.24
N LEU A 334 13.79 -21.45 -17.25
CA LEU A 334 13.69 -20.35 -16.30
C LEU A 334 13.44 -20.88 -14.89
N ILE A 335 14.14 -20.34 -13.90
CA ILE A 335 13.88 -20.59 -12.47
C ILE A 335 13.52 -19.27 -11.81
N LEU A 336 12.40 -19.23 -11.10
CA LEU A 336 12.05 -18.14 -10.18
C LEU A 336 12.32 -18.59 -8.75
N ASP A 337 13.41 -18.07 -8.19
CA ASP A 337 13.95 -18.53 -6.91
C ASP A 337 13.86 -17.47 -5.82
N CYS A 338 13.05 -17.76 -4.80
CA CYS A 338 12.98 -17.00 -3.56
C CYS A 338 13.63 -17.71 -2.37
N ILE A 339 14.27 -18.86 -2.60
CA ILE A 339 14.85 -19.71 -1.56
C ILE A 339 16.35 -19.48 -1.46
N GLY A 340 17.08 -19.50 -2.57
CA GLY A 340 18.52 -19.22 -2.60
C GLY A 340 19.36 -20.41 -2.12
N GLY A 341 20.19 -20.19 -1.09
CA GLY A 341 21.29 -21.07 -0.66
C GLY A 341 20.90 -22.54 -0.56
N SER A 342 19.95 -22.90 0.29
CA SER A 342 19.56 -24.32 0.44
C SER A 342 19.08 -25.02 -0.85
N TYR A 343 18.72 -24.28 -1.90
CA TYR A 343 18.27 -24.81 -3.19
C TYR A 343 19.31 -24.67 -4.31
N TRP A 344 20.41 -23.92 -4.11
CA TRP A 344 21.33 -23.52 -5.19
C TRP A 344 21.81 -24.71 -6.02
N GLU A 345 22.18 -25.82 -5.37
CA GLU A 345 22.74 -26.99 -6.04
C GLU A 345 21.70 -27.70 -6.90
N LYS A 346 20.49 -27.86 -6.35
CA LYS A 346 19.36 -28.48 -7.05
C LYS A 346 18.91 -27.61 -8.22
N ASN A 347 18.90 -26.29 -8.05
CA ASN A 347 18.55 -25.34 -9.09
C ASN A 347 19.50 -25.44 -10.28
N VAL A 348 20.82 -25.35 -10.05
CA VAL A 348 21.78 -25.41 -11.15
C VAL A 348 21.80 -26.78 -11.84
N ASN A 349 21.54 -27.87 -11.11
CA ASN A 349 21.51 -29.22 -11.68
C ASN A 349 20.31 -29.42 -12.65
N CYS A 350 19.12 -28.91 -12.28
CA CYS A 350 17.92 -29.01 -13.10
C CYS A 350 17.72 -27.87 -14.10
N LEU A 351 18.60 -26.86 -14.10
CA LEU A 351 18.62 -25.81 -15.12
C LEU A 351 18.95 -26.40 -16.50
N ALA A 352 18.26 -25.94 -17.54
CA ALA A 352 18.57 -26.28 -18.92
C ALA A 352 19.88 -25.60 -19.38
N LEU A 353 20.38 -26.05 -20.53
CA LEU A 353 21.37 -25.26 -21.26
C LEU A 353 20.80 -23.88 -21.60
N ASP A 354 21.62 -22.83 -21.42
CA ASP A 354 21.24 -21.42 -21.64
C ASP A 354 20.09 -20.95 -20.73
N GLY A 355 19.81 -21.71 -19.66
CA GLY A 355 18.73 -21.39 -18.73
C GLY A 355 19.01 -20.13 -17.91
N ARG A 356 17.94 -19.43 -17.51
CA ARG A 356 18.01 -18.25 -16.66
C ARG A 356 17.50 -18.60 -15.27
N TRP A 357 18.25 -18.19 -14.26
CA TRP A 357 17.89 -18.35 -12.86
C TRP A 357 17.73 -16.98 -12.25
N ILE A 358 16.48 -16.61 -11.95
CA ILE A 358 16.12 -15.33 -11.36
C ILE A 358 16.03 -15.48 -9.84
N LEU A 359 17.02 -14.97 -9.12
CA LEU A 359 17.08 -14.96 -7.67
C LEU A 359 16.46 -13.66 -7.12
N TYR A 360 15.36 -13.77 -6.38
CA TYR A 360 14.61 -12.61 -5.85
C TYR A 360 14.26 -12.73 -4.36
N GLY A 361 14.76 -13.77 -3.69
CA GLY A 361 14.62 -13.96 -2.25
C GLY A 361 15.61 -14.99 -1.72
N LEU A 362 15.85 -14.96 -0.41
CA LEU A 362 16.87 -15.76 0.28
C LEU A 362 16.26 -16.49 1.48
N LEU A 363 15.02 -16.97 1.35
CA LEU A 363 14.28 -17.61 2.46
C LEU A 363 14.98 -18.85 3.02
N GLY A 364 15.78 -19.52 2.19
CA GLY A 364 16.55 -20.71 2.54
C GLY A 364 18.04 -20.42 2.68
N GLY A 365 18.43 -19.18 2.98
CA GLY A 365 19.82 -18.77 3.21
C GLY A 365 20.47 -18.09 2.00
N GLU A 366 21.56 -17.38 2.26
CA GLU A 366 22.35 -16.65 1.25
C GLU A 366 23.69 -17.32 0.91
N ASP A 367 24.15 -18.21 1.77
CA ASP A 367 25.44 -18.88 1.60
C ASP A 367 25.41 -19.94 0.50
N VAL A 368 26.51 -19.99 -0.25
CA VAL A 368 26.77 -21.00 -1.27
C VAL A 368 28.08 -21.69 -0.93
N SER A 369 28.02 -23.00 -0.66
CA SER A 369 29.18 -23.85 -0.45
C SER A 369 29.21 -24.95 -1.52
N GLY A 370 30.14 -24.84 -2.47
CA GLY A 370 30.31 -25.81 -3.55
C GLY A 370 30.63 -25.18 -4.91
N PRO A 371 30.73 -25.99 -5.99
CA PRO A 371 31.24 -25.55 -7.28
C PRO A 371 30.18 -24.85 -8.15
N LEU A 372 29.46 -23.84 -7.61
CA LEU A 372 28.39 -23.14 -8.32
C LEU A 372 28.83 -22.62 -9.69
N PHE A 373 29.97 -21.92 -9.77
CA PHE A 373 30.44 -21.35 -11.03
C PHE A 373 30.78 -22.41 -12.07
N SER A 374 31.41 -23.52 -11.68
CA SER A 374 31.69 -24.62 -12.62
C SER A 374 30.39 -25.24 -13.16
N LYS A 375 29.39 -25.47 -12.29
CA LYS A 375 28.09 -26.03 -12.69
C LYS A 375 27.31 -25.06 -13.58
N LEU A 376 27.25 -23.78 -13.21
CA LEU A 376 26.55 -22.75 -13.98
C LEU A 376 27.21 -22.52 -15.33
N PHE A 377 28.54 -22.47 -15.37
CA PHE A 377 29.34 -22.37 -16.60
C PHE A 377 29.05 -23.53 -17.55
N TYR A 378 29.03 -24.77 -17.04
CA TYR A 378 28.68 -25.95 -17.84
C TYR A 378 27.28 -25.85 -18.47
N LYS A 379 26.33 -25.26 -17.74
CA LYS A 379 24.98 -25.01 -18.23
C LYS A 379 24.87 -23.80 -19.17
N ARG A 380 25.94 -23.00 -19.33
CA ARG A 380 25.87 -21.63 -19.91
C ARG A 380 24.76 -20.81 -19.26
N GLY A 381 24.51 -21.07 -17.98
CA GLY A 381 23.38 -20.51 -17.26
C GLY A 381 23.63 -19.04 -16.89
N SER A 382 22.54 -18.29 -16.79
CA SER A 382 22.56 -16.92 -16.29
C SER A 382 21.96 -16.87 -14.89
N LEU A 383 22.70 -16.38 -13.90
CA LEU A 383 22.16 -16.03 -12.59
C LEU A 383 21.87 -14.53 -12.57
N ILE A 384 20.58 -14.17 -12.53
CA ILE A 384 20.10 -12.78 -12.55
C ILE A 384 19.43 -12.52 -11.21
N THR A 385 19.76 -11.39 -10.57
CA THR A 385 19.15 -11.02 -9.29
C THR A 385 18.13 -9.90 -9.46
N SER A 386 17.06 -9.91 -8.67
CA SER A 386 16.07 -8.83 -8.68
C SER A 386 15.61 -8.42 -7.29
N ARG A 387 15.40 -7.12 -7.13
CA ARG A 387 14.60 -6.52 -6.06
C ARG A 387 13.73 -5.42 -6.68
N LEU A 388 12.50 -5.30 -6.20
CA LEU A 388 11.54 -4.28 -6.67
C LEU A 388 11.49 -3.06 -5.75
N ARG A 389 11.40 -3.27 -4.43
CA ARG A 389 11.17 -2.20 -3.46
C ARG A 389 12.16 -1.04 -3.56
N ASN A 390 13.45 -1.33 -3.79
CA ASN A 390 14.53 -0.34 -3.86
C ASN A 390 14.83 0.17 -5.29
N ARG A 391 14.02 -0.17 -6.29
CA ARG A 391 14.11 0.44 -7.63
C ARG A 391 13.72 1.91 -7.57
N ASP A 392 14.33 2.71 -8.44
CA ASP A 392 14.02 4.12 -8.58
C ASP A 392 12.59 4.37 -9.12
N LYS A 393 12.15 5.63 -9.05
CA LYS A 393 10.81 6.04 -9.52
C LYS A 393 10.62 5.71 -11.00
N LYS A 394 11.62 6.02 -11.85
CA LYS A 394 11.54 5.82 -13.31
C LYS A 394 11.32 4.35 -13.68
N TYR A 395 12.03 3.42 -13.02
CA TYR A 395 11.85 2.00 -13.25
C TYR A 395 10.47 1.52 -12.84
N LYS A 396 9.99 1.94 -11.66
CA LYS A 396 8.65 1.56 -11.18
C LYS A 396 7.55 2.10 -12.08
N GLN A 397 7.67 3.33 -12.57
CA GLN A 397 6.75 3.91 -13.55
C GLN A 397 6.70 3.11 -14.85
N MET A 398 7.87 2.76 -15.40
CA MET A 398 7.96 1.91 -16.59
C MET A 398 7.31 0.55 -16.35
N LEU A 399 7.58 -0.09 -15.21
CA LEU A 399 7.02 -1.39 -14.85
C LEU A 399 5.49 -1.33 -14.70
N VAL A 400 4.98 -0.35 -13.94
CA VAL A 400 3.53 -0.18 -13.72
C VAL A 400 2.83 0.15 -15.03
N LYS A 401 3.42 1.01 -15.87
CA LYS A 401 2.87 1.30 -17.21
C LYS A 401 2.77 0.03 -18.06
N ALA A 402 3.87 -0.71 -18.20
CA ALA A 402 3.88 -1.94 -18.99
C ALA A 402 2.90 -2.99 -18.45
N PHE A 403 2.81 -3.13 -17.13
CA PHE A 403 1.85 -4.03 -16.49
C PHE A 403 0.39 -3.60 -16.72
N THR A 404 0.12 -2.29 -16.62
CA THR A 404 -1.22 -1.71 -16.86
C THR A 404 -1.67 -1.95 -18.29
N GLU A 405 -0.77 -1.85 -19.26
CA GLU A 405 -1.07 -2.08 -20.67
C GLU A 405 -1.22 -3.57 -21.02
N GLN A 406 -0.34 -4.43 -20.49
CA GLN A 406 -0.22 -5.82 -20.96
C GLN A 406 -0.97 -6.83 -20.08
N ILE A 407 -1.12 -6.56 -18.78
CA ILE A 407 -1.54 -7.57 -17.79
C ILE A 407 -2.86 -7.17 -17.12
N LEU A 408 -3.00 -5.91 -16.72
CA LEU A 408 -4.15 -5.44 -15.96
C LEU A 408 -5.52 -5.72 -16.64
N PRO A 409 -5.67 -5.62 -17.98
CA PRO A 409 -6.94 -5.93 -18.65
C PRO A 409 -7.41 -7.38 -18.47
N HIS A 410 -6.50 -8.30 -18.17
CA HIS A 410 -6.80 -9.73 -18.01
C HIS A 410 -7.46 -10.06 -16.66
N PHE A 411 -7.55 -9.11 -15.73
CA PHE A 411 -8.26 -9.31 -14.46
C PHE A 411 -9.77 -9.10 -14.54
N SER A 412 -10.24 -8.40 -15.56
CA SER A 412 -11.67 -8.17 -15.79
C SER A 412 -12.38 -9.47 -16.17
N LYS A 413 -13.68 -9.57 -15.86
CA LYS A 413 -14.49 -10.77 -16.16
C LYS A 413 -14.47 -11.15 -17.64
N ASP A 414 -14.50 -10.15 -18.51
CA ASP A 414 -14.51 -10.31 -19.97
C ASP A 414 -13.09 -10.37 -20.58
N GLY A 415 -12.06 -10.54 -19.73
CA GLY A 415 -10.68 -10.65 -20.17
C GLY A 415 -10.43 -11.91 -21.03
N PRO A 416 -9.52 -11.86 -22.03
CA PRO A 416 -9.27 -12.97 -22.97
C PRO A 416 -8.82 -14.27 -22.28
N GLN A 417 -8.05 -14.11 -21.20
CA GLN A 417 -7.61 -15.18 -20.31
C GLN A 417 -7.62 -14.62 -18.89
N ARG A 418 -8.65 -14.97 -18.12
CA ARG A 418 -8.92 -14.32 -16.83
C ARG A 418 -7.86 -14.67 -15.78
N LEU A 419 -7.16 -13.65 -15.29
CA LEU A 419 -6.25 -13.71 -14.15
C LEU A 419 -7.02 -13.54 -12.83
N LEU A 420 -6.63 -14.31 -11.81
CA LEU A 420 -7.33 -14.37 -10.53
C LEU A 420 -6.39 -14.02 -9.38
N PRO A 421 -6.61 -12.89 -8.66
CA PRO A 421 -5.89 -12.63 -7.42
C PRO A 421 -6.29 -13.67 -6.37
N VAL A 422 -5.31 -14.38 -5.82
CA VAL A 422 -5.53 -15.47 -4.87
C VAL A 422 -5.45 -14.94 -3.45
N LEU A 423 -6.58 -14.87 -2.77
CA LEU A 423 -6.68 -14.45 -1.37
C LEU A 423 -6.82 -15.68 -0.48
N ASP A 424 -6.01 -15.75 0.56
CA ASP A 424 -6.07 -16.79 1.60
C ASP A 424 -6.99 -16.37 2.73
N ARG A 425 -6.73 -15.18 3.30
CA ARG A 425 -7.41 -14.65 4.48
C ARG A 425 -7.47 -13.14 4.44
N VAL A 426 -8.53 -12.62 5.06
CA VAL A 426 -8.71 -11.20 5.40
C VAL A 426 -8.57 -11.09 6.91
N TYR A 427 -7.76 -10.14 7.38
CA TYR A 427 -7.67 -9.76 8.78
C TYR A 427 -8.06 -8.28 8.92
N PRO A 428 -8.81 -7.88 9.95
CA PRO A 428 -8.91 -6.46 10.29
C PRO A 428 -7.53 -5.95 10.74
N MET A 429 -7.25 -4.66 10.52
CA MET A 429 -5.97 -4.04 10.88
C MET A 429 -5.56 -4.28 12.34
N ALA A 430 -6.54 -4.31 13.26
CA ALA A 430 -6.31 -4.58 14.68
C ALA A 430 -5.72 -5.98 14.96
N GLU A 431 -5.88 -6.95 14.06
CA GLU A 431 -5.35 -8.32 14.18
C GLU A 431 -4.01 -8.52 13.46
N ILE A 432 -3.25 -7.45 13.24
CA ILE A 432 -1.98 -7.49 12.50
C ILE A 432 -0.96 -8.48 13.09
N GLN A 433 -0.92 -8.64 14.43
CA GLN A 433 -0.06 -9.62 15.08
C GLN A 433 -0.37 -11.04 14.60
N ALA A 434 -1.64 -11.43 14.65
CA ALA A 434 -2.10 -12.75 14.23
C ALA A 434 -1.88 -12.98 12.73
N ALA A 435 -2.05 -11.95 11.89
CA ALA A 435 -1.76 -12.02 10.46
C ALA A 435 -0.26 -12.31 10.19
N HIS A 436 0.63 -11.65 10.93
CA HIS A 436 2.07 -11.88 10.85
C HIS A 436 2.47 -13.29 11.33
N GLU A 437 1.93 -13.75 12.45
CA GLU A 437 2.13 -15.12 12.95
C GLU A 437 1.69 -16.18 11.94
N TYR A 438 0.53 -15.96 11.31
CA TYR A 438 -0.01 -16.86 10.29
C TYR A 438 0.91 -16.97 9.07
N MET A 439 1.45 -15.84 8.60
CA MET A 439 2.44 -15.81 7.52
C MET A 439 3.76 -16.47 7.94
N GLN A 440 4.24 -16.18 9.15
CA GLN A 440 5.50 -16.72 9.68
C GLN A 440 5.44 -18.25 9.79
N ALA A 441 4.28 -18.80 10.15
CA ALA A 441 4.01 -20.24 10.16
C ALA A 441 3.86 -20.86 8.75
N ASN A 442 4.05 -20.09 7.67
CA ASN A 442 3.95 -20.52 6.28
C ASN A 442 2.58 -21.15 5.93
N ARG A 443 1.49 -20.74 6.59
CA ARG A 443 0.18 -21.38 6.43
C ARG A 443 -0.57 -20.92 5.17
N ASN A 444 -0.37 -19.67 4.77
CA ASN A 444 -1.09 -19.05 3.66
C ASN A 444 -0.87 -19.73 2.31
N VAL A 445 -1.91 -19.67 1.49
CA VAL A 445 -1.95 -20.02 0.07
C VAL A 445 -2.41 -18.80 -0.72
N GLY A 446 -1.47 -18.08 -1.32
CA GLY A 446 -1.72 -16.76 -1.88
C GLY A 446 -1.60 -15.65 -0.83
N LYS A 447 -2.41 -14.61 -0.96
CA LYS A 447 -2.27 -13.34 -0.25
C LYS A 447 -3.04 -13.30 1.07
N ILE A 448 -2.43 -12.72 2.11
CA ILE A 448 -3.13 -12.29 3.31
C ILE A 448 -3.38 -10.80 3.17
N VAL A 449 -4.63 -10.37 3.22
CA VAL A 449 -5.00 -8.96 3.11
C VAL A 449 -5.44 -8.40 4.46
N LEU A 450 -5.23 -7.10 4.64
CA LEU A 450 -5.49 -6.37 5.87
C LEU A 450 -6.53 -5.29 5.58
N GLU A 451 -7.69 -5.37 6.21
CA GLU A 451 -8.78 -4.39 6.07
C GLU A 451 -8.59 -3.24 7.07
N LEU A 452 -8.65 -2.00 6.58
CA LEU A 452 -8.42 -0.81 7.39
C LEU A 452 -9.73 -0.15 7.82
N PRO A 453 -9.80 0.40 9.04
CA PRO A 453 -10.95 1.18 9.47
C PRO A 453 -11.11 2.43 8.59
N GLN A 454 -12.34 2.67 8.13
CA GLN A 454 -12.69 3.74 7.18
C GLN A 454 -13.19 5.02 7.84
#